data_AF-A0A1T5NJ10-F1
#
_entry.id   AF-A0A1T5NJ10-F1
#
_cell.length_a   1.000
_cell.length_b   1.000
_cell.length_c   1.000
_cell.angle_alpha   90.00
_cell.angle_beta   90.00
_cell.angle_gamma   90.00
#
_symmetry.space_group_name_H-M   'P 1'
#
loop_
_entity.id
_entity.type
_entity.pdbx_description
1 polymer ?
#
loop_
_entity_poly.entity_id
_entity_poly.type
_entity_poly.pdbx_seq_one_letter_code
_entity_poly.pdbx_strand_id
1 'polypeptide(L)'
;MKVAFFITIILVCVLTVHAQQNKDDYKTMVDSAITMMYTQFLETSKKQKSWHYLENLYLLNEHDQPLSYVSFSSRFKFINIHDDRNKKILSKGIYAWKVLTTLNRNKFIVTIINFYITYKNRNYDFSNGGGSKTVFEYSCDEDEWKLIAFDNRGI
;
A
#
# COMPACT_ATOMS: atom_id res chain seq x y z
N MET A 1 -12.94 -17.94 59.21
CA MET A 1 -13.09 -16.91 58.16
C MET A 1 -11.74 -16.29 57.78
N LYS A 2 -10.83 -17.01 57.10
CA LYS A 2 -9.61 -16.39 56.53
C LYS A 2 -9.10 -17.07 55.23
N VAL A 3 -9.82 -18.06 54.71
CA VAL A 3 -9.36 -18.87 53.55
C VAL A 3 -10.12 -18.51 52.26
N ALA A 4 -11.27 -17.84 52.36
CA ALA A 4 -12.13 -17.56 51.20
C ALA A 4 -11.75 -16.29 50.41
N PHE A 5 -10.76 -15.51 50.84
CA PHE A 5 -10.43 -14.22 50.20
C PHE A 5 -9.33 -14.30 49.14
N PHE A 6 -8.58 -15.42 49.08
CA PHE A 6 -7.47 -15.57 48.14
C PHE A 6 -7.86 -16.22 46.80
N ILE A 7 -9.02 -16.86 46.72
CA ILE A 7 -9.46 -17.56 45.50
C ILE A 7 -10.15 -16.60 44.52
N THR A 8 -10.70 -15.48 44.98
CA THR A 8 -11.38 -14.48 44.13
C THR A 8 -10.42 -13.51 43.43
N ILE A 9 -9.15 -13.42 43.83
CA ILE A 9 -8.18 -12.52 43.18
C ILE A 9 -7.53 -13.17 41.96
N ILE A 10 -7.49 -14.51 41.87
CA ILE A 10 -6.84 -15.21 40.75
C ILE A 10 -7.75 -15.29 39.51
N LEU A 11 -9.07 -15.16 39.67
CA LEU A 11 -10.02 -15.26 38.55
C LEU A 11 -10.15 -13.96 37.72
N VAL A 12 -9.60 -12.83 38.20
CA VAL A 12 -9.73 -11.53 37.52
C VAL A 12 -8.53 -11.22 36.59
N CYS A 13 -7.44 -11.99 36.67
CA CYS A 13 -6.25 -11.73 35.84
C CYS A 13 -6.15 -12.55 34.54
N VAL A 14 -7.13 -13.40 34.22
CA VAL A 14 -7.07 -14.26 33.02
C VAL A 14 -7.87 -13.69 31.84
N LEU A 15 -8.58 -12.58 32.05
CA LEU A 15 -9.29 -11.88 30.98
C LEU A 15 -8.52 -10.59 30.66
N THR A 16 -8.28 -10.36 29.37
CA THR A 16 -7.65 -9.17 28.75
C THR A 16 -6.14 -9.15 28.53
N VAL A 17 -5.52 -10.28 28.19
CA VAL A 17 -4.32 -10.29 27.32
C VAL A 17 -4.62 -11.05 26.04
N HIS A 18 -5.62 -10.57 25.28
CA HIS A 18 -5.71 -10.82 23.83
C HIS A 18 -5.49 -9.50 23.06
N ALA A 19 -5.00 -8.46 23.74
CA ALA A 19 -4.62 -7.21 23.11
C ALA A 19 -3.39 -7.47 22.21
N GLN A 20 -3.62 -7.45 20.91
CA GLN A 20 -2.64 -7.31 19.83
C GLN A 20 -1.64 -8.46 19.68
N GLN A 21 -2.03 -9.48 18.91
CA GLN A 21 -1.08 -9.91 17.87
C GLN A 21 -0.85 -8.68 16.97
N ASN A 22 0.32 -8.04 17.11
CA ASN A 22 0.77 -6.80 16.45
C ASN A 22 0.90 -6.94 14.92
N LYS A 23 -0.13 -7.43 14.23
CA LYS A 23 -0.19 -7.41 12.77
C LYS A 23 -0.81 -6.09 12.36
N ASP A 24 -0.02 -5.27 11.67
CA ASP A 24 -0.52 -4.05 11.05
C ASP A 24 -1.32 -4.44 9.79
N ASP A 25 -2.63 -4.62 9.96
CA ASP A 25 -3.54 -4.99 8.88
C ASP A 25 -3.57 -3.95 7.77
N TYR A 26 -3.46 -2.67 8.12
CA TYR A 26 -3.36 -1.59 7.15
C TYR A 26 -2.14 -1.80 6.24
N LYS A 27 -0.96 -1.98 6.82
CA LYS A 27 0.27 -2.27 6.07
C LYS A 27 0.13 -3.55 5.26
N THR A 28 -0.46 -4.59 5.83
CA THR A 28 -0.66 -5.89 5.16
C THR A 28 -1.54 -5.75 3.91
N MET A 29 -2.67 -5.04 4.02
CA MET A 29 -3.60 -4.84 2.91
C MET A 29 -2.97 -3.98 1.79
N VAL A 30 -2.24 -2.91 2.16
CA VAL A 30 -1.52 -2.08 1.18
C VAL A 30 -0.42 -2.88 0.47
N ASP A 31 0.40 -3.62 1.22
CA ASP A 31 1.47 -4.47 0.68
C ASP A 31 0.91 -5.55 -0.27
N SER A 32 -0.23 -6.14 0.10
CA SER A 32 -0.96 -7.12 -0.72
C SER A 32 -1.43 -6.52 -2.04
N ALA A 33 -2.06 -5.34 -2.00
CA ALA A 33 -2.53 -4.64 -3.21
C ALA A 33 -1.38 -4.30 -4.18
N ILE A 34 -0.26 -3.82 -3.64
CA ILE A 34 0.95 -3.52 -4.45
C ILE A 34 1.51 -4.80 -5.06
N THR A 35 1.60 -5.88 -4.29
CA THR A 35 2.13 -7.17 -4.75
C THR A 35 1.28 -7.75 -5.87
N MET A 36 -0.05 -7.68 -5.75
CA MET A 36 -0.99 -8.14 -6.79
C MET A 36 -0.80 -7.37 -8.09
N MET A 37 -0.76 -6.03 -8.02
CA MET A 37 -0.55 -5.19 -9.19
C MET A 37 0.81 -5.45 -9.84
N TYR A 38 1.88 -5.55 -9.03
CA TYR A 38 3.22 -5.86 -9.51
C TYR A 38 3.30 -7.20 -10.22
N THR A 39 2.67 -8.23 -9.65
CA THR A 39 2.68 -9.58 -10.24
C THR A 39 1.99 -9.59 -11.59
N GLN A 40 0.80 -8.99 -11.70
CA GLN A 40 0.08 -8.91 -12.97
C GLN A 40 0.83 -8.07 -14.02
N PHE A 41 1.45 -6.96 -13.60
CA PHE A 41 2.25 -6.13 -14.50
C PHE A 41 3.51 -6.86 -14.98
N LEU A 42 4.19 -7.59 -14.09
CA LEU A 42 5.37 -8.39 -14.41
C LEU A 42 5.03 -9.50 -15.43
N GLU A 43 3.91 -10.20 -15.23
CA GLU A 43 3.45 -11.22 -16.17
C GLU A 43 3.18 -10.65 -17.57
N THR A 44 2.57 -9.47 -17.63
CA THR A 44 2.28 -8.82 -18.92
C THR A 44 3.53 -8.24 -19.57
N SER A 45 4.42 -7.65 -18.77
CA SER A 45 5.70 -7.11 -19.24
C SER A 45 6.64 -8.19 -19.77
N LYS A 46 6.62 -9.40 -19.18
CA LYS A 46 7.37 -10.55 -19.70
C LYS A 46 6.89 -10.95 -21.10
N LYS A 47 5.57 -10.94 -21.33
CA LYS A 47 4.99 -11.22 -22.66
C LYS A 47 5.36 -10.15 -23.69
N GLN A 48 5.45 -8.89 -23.26
CA GLN A 48 5.72 -7.74 -24.13
C GLN A 48 7.20 -7.32 -24.22
N LYS A 49 8.11 -7.99 -23.49
CA LYS A 49 9.54 -7.65 -23.37
C LYS A 49 9.81 -6.21 -22.88
N SER A 50 8.98 -5.68 -21.97
CA SER A 50 9.01 -4.30 -21.48
C SER A 50 9.48 -4.16 -20.01
N TRP A 51 10.25 -5.13 -19.50
CA TRP A 51 10.64 -5.22 -18.08
C TRP A 51 11.42 -4.01 -17.54
N HIS A 52 12.11 -3.26 -18.40
CA HIS A 52 12.87 -2.07 -18.04
C HIS A 52 12.04 -0.96 -17.36
N TYR A 53 10.72 -1.00 -17.56
CA TYR A 53 9.77 -0.15 -16.84
C TYR A 53 9.84 -0.39 -15.32
N LEU A 54 9.83 -1.67 -14.90
CA LEU A 54 9.82 -2.06 -13.48
C LEU A 54 11.13 -1.69 -12.77
N GLU A 55 12.27 -1.79 -13.46
CA GLU A 55 13.59 -1.43 -12.90
C GLU A 55 13.70 0.05 -12.51
N ASN A 56 12.86 0.91 -13.09
CA ASN A 56 12.88 2.36 -12.89
C ASN A 56 11.58 2.89 -12.30
N LEU A 57 10.77 2.02 -11.71
CA LEU A 57 9.48 2.37 -11.15
C LEU A 57 9.62 2.94 -9.73
N TYR A 58 9.01 4.09 -9.50
CA TYR A 58 8.98 4.74 -8.19
C TYR A 58 7.67 4.41 -7.45
N LEU A 59 7.72 4.37 -6.12
CA LEU A 59 6.53 4.14 -5.29
C LEU A 59 6.27 5.34 -4.38
N LEU A 60 5.08 5.90 -4.51
CA LEU A 60 4.66 7.13 -3.86
C LEU A 60 3.42 6.92 -2.99
N ASN A 61 3.33 7.68 -1.90
CA ASN A 61 2.11 7.82 -1.12
C ASN A 61 1.21 8.93 -1.70
N GLU A 62 0.08 9.18 -1.05
CA GLU A 62 -0.89 10.20 -1.45
C GLU A 62 -0.33 11.65 -1.48
N HIS A 63 0.77 11.90 -0.77
CA HIS A 63 1.44 13.20 -0.66
C HIS A 63 2.68 13.33 -1.58
N ASP A 64 2.82 12.45 -2.58
CA ASP A 64 3.95 12.44 -3.52
C ASP A 64 5.33 12.22 -2.84
N GLN A 65 5.32 11.59 -1.66
CA GLN A 65 6.51 11.17 -0.93
C GLN A 65 6.78 9.67 -1.09
N PRO A 66 8.00 9.19 -0.84
CA PRO A 66 8.31 7.77 -0.89
C PRO A 66 7.41 6.94 0.04
N LEU A 67 6.83 5.85 -0.48
CA LEU A 67 6.11 4.87 0.34
C LEU A 67 7.07 3.76 0.80
N SER A 68 7.75 3.94 1.93
CA SER A 68 8.79 3.02 2.40
C SER A 68 8.35 2.02 3.49
N TYR A 69 7.17 2.19 4.09
CA TYR A 69 6.77 1.36 5.22
C TYR A 69 6.30 -0.05 4.83
N VAL A 70 5.96 -0.30 3.57
CA VAL A 70 5.51 -1.62 3.07
C VAL A 70 6.70 -2.51 2.71
N SER A 71 6.61 -3.81 2.92
CA SER A 71 7.73 -4.75 2.72
C SER A 71 8.13 -4.85 1.25
N PHE A 72 7.13 -4.84 0.37
CA PHE A 72 7.31 -4.92 -1.08
C PHE A 72 7.91 -3.65 -1.69
N SER A 73 8.06 -2.56 -0.91
CA SER A 73 8.65 -1.30 -1.34
C SER A 73 10.11 -1.46 -1.80
N SER A 74 10.82 -2.49 -1.32
CA SER A 74 12.20 -2.83 -1.72
C SER A 74 12.39 -3.10 -3.22
N ARG A 75 11.30 -3.33 -3.97
CA ARG A 75 11.34 -3.50 -5.44
C ARG A 75 11.30 -2.18 -6.22
N PHE A 76 11.10 -1.06 -5.53
CA PHE A 76 10.86 0.25 -6.15
C PHE A 76 11.97 1.24 -5.81
N LYS A 77 12.06 2.29 -6.62
CA LYS A 77 12.85 3.47 -6.30
C LYS A 77 12.05 4.43 -5.41
N PHE A 78 12.77 5.21 -4.61
CA PHE A 78 12.20 6.22 -3.72
C PHE A 78 12.61 7.62 -4.15
N ILE A 79 11.64 8.53 -4.12
CA ILE A 79 11.82 9.93 -4.47
C ILE A 79 10.78 10.77 -3.74
N ASN A 80 11.20 11.94 -3.25
CA ASN A 80 10.26 13.00 -2.89
C ASN A 80 10.11 13.91 -4.12
N ILE A 81 8.91 13.97 -4.69
CA ILE A 81 8.67 14.69 -5.96
C ILE A 81 8.95 16.18 -5.82
N HIS A 82 8.59 16.77 -4.68
CA HIS A 82 8.67 18.22 -4.46
C HIS A 82 10.01 18.67 -3.88
N ASP A 83 11.01 17.78 -3.83
CA ASP A 83 12.37 18.12 -3.43
C ASP A 83 13.15 18.69 -4.63
N ASP A 84 13.67 19.91 -4.46
CA ASP A 84 14.43 20.64 -5.47
C ASP A 84 15.63 19.87 -6.03
N ARG A 85 16.24 18.99 -5.23
CA ARG A 85 17.36 18.14 -5.64
C ARG A 85 16.97 17.16 -6.74
N ASN A 86 15.68 16.83 -6.82
CA ASN A 86 15.14 15.85 -7.76
C ASN A 86 14.66 16.48 -9.09
N LYS A 87 14.68 17.81 -9.23
CA LYS A 87 14.24 18.49 -10.47
C LYS A 87 14.94 17.98 -11.73
N LYS A 88 16.24 17.63 -11.64
CA LYS A 88 17.02 17.11 -12.78
C LYS A 88 16.59 15.72 -13.26
N ILE A 89 16.16 14.85 -12.34
CA ILE A 89 15.64 13.53 -12.73
C ILE A 89 14.20 13.66 -13.25
N LEU A 90 13.38 14.50 -12.60
CA LEU A 90 12.01 14.76 -13.00
C LEU A 90 11.93 15.50 -14.35
N SER A 91 12.92 16.30 -14.74
CA SER A 91 12.94 16.93 -16.07
C SER A 91 13.07 15.92 -17.21
N LYS A 92 13.65 14.74 -16.95
CA LYS A 92 13.69 13.61 -17.90
C LYS A 92 12.41 12.76 -17.86
N GLY A 93 11.65 12.91 -16.79
CA GLY A 93 10.45 12.15 -16.50
C GLY A 93 10.72 10.81 -15.82
N ILE A 94 9.79 10.41 -14.97
CA ILE A 94 9.83 9.15 -14.23
C ILE A 94 8.48 8.44 -14.30
N TYR A 95 8.50 7.12 -14.15
CA TYR A 95 7.29 6.34 -13.93
C TYR A 95 7.11 6.09 -12.44
N ALA A 96 5.90 6.31 -11.92
CA ALA A 96 5.60 6.13 -10.52
C ALA A 96 4.24 5.49 -10.31
N TRP A 97 4.14 4.68 -9.26
CA TRP A 97 2.87 4.21 -8.71
C TRP A 97 2.53 5.04 -7.49
N LYS A 98 1.39 5.74 -7.55
CA LYS A 98 0.87 6.50 -6.42
C LYS A 98 -0.22 5.69 -5.72
N VAL A 99 0.00 5.41 -4.45
CA VAL A 99 -0.91 4.63 -3.61
C VAL A 99 -1.81 5.57 -2.81
N LEU A 100 -3.11 5.37 -2.96
CA LEU A 100 -4.18 6.08 -2.25
C LEU A 100 -4.98 5.06 -1.46
N THR A 101 -5.30 5.36 -0.22
CA THR A 101 -6.11 4.48 0.63
C THR A 101 -7.38 5.20 1.08
N THR A 102 -8.47 4.45 1.23
CA THR A 102 -9.73 5.01 1.73
C THR A 102 -10.45 3.96 2.56
N LEU A 103 -10.86 4.34 3.77
CA LEU A 103 -11.73 3.54 4.61
C LEU A 103 -13.16 4.07 4.48
N ASN A 104 -14.08 3.20 4.03
CA ASN A 104 -15.50 3.51 3.92
C ASN A 104 -16.31 2.40 4.59
N ARG A 105 -16.82 2.67 5.79
CA ARG A 105 -17.50 1.68 6.65
C ARG A 105 -16.57 0.47 6.91
N ASN A 106 -17.04 -0.74 6.62
CA ASN A 106 -16.29 -1.98 6.72
C ASN A 106 -15.41 -2.26 5.50
N LYS A 107 -15.23 -1.32 4.56
CA LYS A 107 -14.43 -1.51 3.34
C LYS A 107 -13.17 -0.66 3.35
N PHE A 108 -12.03 -1.33 3.20
CA PHE A 108 -10.75 -0.70 2.98
C PHE A 108 -10.37 -0.81 1.51
N ILE A 109 -10.14 0.34 0.87
CA ILE A 109 -9.92 0.44 -0.56
C ILE A 109 -8.50 0.95 -0.79
N VAL A 110 -7.71 0.22 -1.56
CA VAL A 110 -6.39 0.63 -2.03
C VAL A 110 -6.50 0.92 -3.52
N THR A 111 -6.20 2.15 -3.93
CA THR A 111 -6.13 2.55 -5.33
C THR A 111 -4.68 2.85 -5.66
N ILE A 112 -4.15 2.23 -6.71
CA ILE A 112 -2.80 2.47 -7.20
C ILE A 112 -2.89 3.07 -8.59
N ILE A 113 -2.36 4.27 -8.77
CA ILE A 113 -2.41 5.00 -10.04
C ILE A 113 -1.03 5.00 -10.70
N ASN A 114 -1.00 4.66 -11.99
CA ASN A 114 0.17 4.78 -12.84
C ASN A 114 0.35 6.24 -13.24
N PHE A 115 1.50 6.84 -12.90
CA PHE A 115 1.87 8.18 -13.35
C PHE A 115 3.15 8.17 -14.15
N TYR A 116 3.17 8.95 -15.23
CA TYR A 116 4.40 9.52 -15.77
C TYR A 116 4.52 10.96 -15.25
N ILE A 117 5.53 11.23 -14.45
CA ILE A 117 5.72 12.50 -13.74
C ILE A 117 6.89 13.25 -14.37
N THR A 118 6.68 14.52 -14.73
CA THR A 118 7.75 15.38 -15.25
C THR A 118 7.81 16.74 -14.56
N TYR A 119 8.99 17.38 -14.58
CA TYR A 119 9.17 18.78 -14.17
C TYR A 119 9.67 19.60 -15.36
N LYS A 120 8.80 20.44 -15.92
CA LYS A 120 9.10 21.31 -17.09
C LYS A 120 8.51 22.69 -16.88
N ASN A 121 9.18 23.72 -17.36
CA ASN A 121 8.70 25.11 -17.25
C ASN A 121 8.29 25.52 -15.82
N ARG A 122 9.04 25.04 -14.82
CA ARG A 122 8.80 25.24 -13.39
C ARG A 122 7.50 24.61 -12.84
N ASN A 123 6.85 23.75 -13.61
CA ASN A 123 5.62 23.05 -13.22
C ASN A 123 5.85 21.54 -13.17
N TYR A 124 5.11 20.89 -12.27
CA TYR A 124 5.03 19.44 -12.20
C TYR A 124 3.81 18.95 -12.99
N ASP A 125 4.04 18.02 -13.90
CA ASP A 125 2.99 17.38 -14.69
C ASP A 125 2.85 15.92 -14.29
N PHE A 126 1.60 15.47 -14.09
CA PHE A 126 1.24 14.11 -13.71
C PHE A 126 0.32 13.51 -14.78
N SER A 127 0.89 12.71 -15.67
CA SER A 127 0.10 12.02 -16.71
C SER A 127 -0.39 10.68 -16.20
N ASN A 128 -1.71 10.51 -16.06
CA ASN A 128 -2.34 9.28 -15.59
C ASN A 128 -2.37 8.21 -16.69
N GLY A 129 -1.78 7.04 -16.41
CA GLY A 129 -1.71 5.88 -17.30
C GLY A 129 -2.59 4.70 -16.85
N GLY A 130 -3.65 4.96 -16.10
CA GLY A 130 -4.52 3.93 -15.52
C GLY A 130 -4.09 3.52 -14.11
N GLY A 131 -4.41 2.30 -13.71
CA GLY A 131 -4.11 1.82 -12.37
C GLY A 131 -4.93 0.60 -11.94
N SER A 132 -4.86 0.29 -10.65
CA SER A 132 -5.63 -0.78 -10.02
C SER A 132 -6.41 -0.29 -8.81
N LYS A 133 -7.46 -1.05 -8.47
CA LYS A 133 -8.28 -0.86 -7.28
C LYS A 133 -8.47 -2.21 -6.60
N THR A 134 -8.03 -2.30 -5.35
CA THR A 134 -8.20 -3.47 -4.48
C THR A 134 -9.15 -3.11 -3.35
N VAL A 135 -10.13 -3.97 -3.08
CA VAL A 135 -11.14 -3.77 -2.04
C VAL A 135 -11.09 -4.92 -1.05
N PHE A 136 -10.86 -4.57 0.20
CA PHE A 136 -10.96 -5.45 1.35
C PHE A 136 -12.23 -5.10 2.13
N GLU A 137 -12.89 -6.10 2.67
CA GLU A 137 -14.05 -5.94 3.55
C GLU A 137 -13.80 -6.68 4.86
N TYR A 138 -14.08 -6.02 5.97
CA TYR A 138 -13.95 -6.62 7.29
C TYR A 138 -15.17 -7.49 7.60
N SER A 139 -14.90 -8.73 7.99
CA SER A 139 -15.88 -9.71 8.43
C SER A 139 -15.98 -9.69 9.95
N CYS A 140 -17.12 -9.27 10.49
CA CYS A 140 -17.33 -9.29 11.94
C CYS A 140 -17.44 -10.72 12.50
N ASP A 141 -17.90 -11.68 11.70
CA ASP A 141 -18.06 -13.07 12.12
C ASP A 141 -16.72 -13.81 12.25
N GLU A 142 -15.73 -13.40 11.46
CA GLU A 142 -14.43 -14.05 11.38
C GLU A 142 -13.29 -13.19 11.96
N ASP A 143 -13.61 -11.97 12.42
CA ASP A 143 -12.67 -11.00 12.99
C ASP A 143 -11.46 -10.73 12.07
N GLU A 144 -11.70 -10.66 10.76
CA GLU A 144 -10.63 -10.51 9.76
C GLU A 144 -11.02 -9.68 8.53
N TRP A 145 -10.00 -9.11 7.88
CA TRP A 145 -10.14 -8.44 6.59
C TRP A 145 -10.06 -9.44 5.44
N LYS A 146 -11.06 -9.42 4.56
CA LYS A 146 -11.17 -10.29 3.39
C LYS A 146 -11.00 -9.53 2.11
N LEU A 147 -10.21 -10.06 1.17
CA LEU A 147 -10.16 -9.55 -0.20
C LEU A 147 -11.48 -9.86 -0.92
N ILE A 148 -12.20 -8.83 -1.35
CA ILE A 148 -13.50 -9.01 -2.04
C ILE A 148 -13.40 -8.70 -3.53
N ALA A 149 -12.52 -7.76 -3.91
CA ALA A 149 -12.35 -7.39 -5.31
C ALA A 149 -10.93 -6.90 -5.61
N PHE A 150 -10.49 -7.20 -6.83
CA PHE A 150 -9.29 -6.62 -7.44
C PHE A 150 -9.61 -6.33 -8.91
N ASP A 151 -9.54 -5.07 -9.28
CA ASP A 151 -9.77 -4.58 -10.64
C ASP A 151 -8.52 -3.83 -11.11
N ASN A 152 -7.98 -4.23 -12.26
CA ASN A 152 -6.84 -3.58 -12.88
C ASN A 152 -7.25 -3.06 -14.26
N ARG A 153 -7.25 -1.73 -14.41
CA ARG A 153 -7.69 -1.03 -15.61
C ARG A 153 -6.56 -0.37 -16.38
N GLY A 154 -5.30 -0.77 -16.15
CA GLY A 154 -4.15 -0.22 -16.84
C GLY A 154 -3.00 -1.19 -16.96
N ILE A 155 -2.84 -1.75 -18.16
CA ILE A 155 -1.55 -2.17 -18.72
C ILE A 155 -1.45 -1.64 -20.15
#